data_AF-A0A5C6C7P1-F1
#
_entry.id   AF-A0A5C6C7P1-F1
#
_cell.length_a   1.000
_cell.length_b   1.000
_cell.length_c   1.000
_cell.angle_alpha   90.00
_cell.angle_beta   90.00
_cell.angle_gamma   90.00
#
_symmetry.space_group_name_H-M   'P 1'
#
loop_
_entity.id
_entity.type
_entity.pdbx_description
1 polymer ?
#
loop_
_entity_poly.entity_id
_entity_poly.type
_entity_poly.pdbx_seq_one_letter_code
_entity_poly.pdbx_strand_id
1 'polypeptide(L)'
;MILKLARLAALCTAFVVFTTPSSAGDLDCNYDSGATLRHPVVLLRGTVDGDSGRGQSPQVRVGNSVAPCLWREQQFKALVRLNEGENTISVGDRTLVLHYRPSTNPHYVRLIWMTDSTGETDFATPAEQGPQDYKEKLATAAELMQAFTADRMMALGLPPQTFRLERDENLRPVVHTWAQPQTKDAYYALDSQAWWHDVRKWIDREHPDAMAKNVVLAAYTRKDPESGEMLAHTALGGANLGLFGSASVFSWPSSLDQAFSCFQDSSAYATTAIHNDSNGRSVIWGLASTTIGATLHELSHAFGLPHCEDNLCIMTRGFDYFNRAFTFADAPSDRNRNALAFEPHQEAHFGAECTTQLAVSPWLRAEQSPPTSR
;
A
#
# COMPACT_ATOMS: atom_id res chain seq x y z
N MET A 1 -9.99 -71.01 60.78
CA MET A 1 -10.86 -70.27 59.85
C MET A 1 -10.35 -68.83 59.80
N ILE A 2 -9.82 -68.41 58.66
CA ILE A 2 -8.93 -67.25 58.49
C ILE A 2 -9.72 -65.93 58.40
N LEU A 3 -9.33 -64.93 59.19
CA LEU A 3 -9.81 -63.54 59.14
C LEU A 3 -9.21 -62.82 57.92
N LYS A 4 -10.04 -62.20 57.06
CA LYS A 4 -9.61 -61.34 55.95
C LYS A 4 -9.66 -59.87 56.36
N LEU A 5 -8.51 -59.18 56.26
CA LEU A 5 -8.38 -57.72 56.26
C LEU A 5 -8.87 -57.15 54.91
N ALA A 6 -9.64 -56.05 54.95
CA ALA A 6 -9.89 -55.19 53.80
C ALA A 6 -9.04 -53.92 53.93
N ARG A 7 -8.24 -53.60 52.91
CA ARG A 7 -7.45 -52.36 52.79
C ARG A 7 -8.28 -51.30 52.07
N LEU A 8 -8.42 -50.11 52.65
CA LEU A 8 -8.86 -48.89 51.98
C LEU A 8 -7.74 -48.37 51.08
N ALA A 9 -8.04 -48.08 49.80
CA ALA A 9 -7.17 -47.36 48.89
C ALA A 9 -7.43 -45.85 49.02
N ALA A 10 -6.37 -45.07 49.29
CA ALA A 10 -6.40 -43.61 49.25
C ALA A 10 -6.21 -43.14 47.81
N LEU A 11 -7.16 -42.35 47.30
CA LEU A 11 -7.09 -41.70 45.99
C LEU A 11 -6.30 -40.39 46.14
N CYS A 12 -5.09 -40.31 45.59
CA CYS A 12 -4.34 -39.05 45.45
C CYS A 12 -4.91 -38.26 44.27
N THR A 13 -5.60 -37.16 44.53
CA THR A 13 -6.03 -36.21 43.50
C THR A 13 -4.86 -35.27 43.19
N ALA A 14 -4.26 -35.43 42.01
CA ALA A 14 -3.26 -34.51 41.50
C ALA A 14 -3.93 -33.18 41.11
N PHE A 15 -3.56 -32.08 41.78
CA PHE A 15 -3.91 -30.73 41.34
C PHE A 15 -3.07 -30.39 40.11
N VAL A 16 -3.71 -30.37 38.94
CA VAL A 16 -3.16 -29.72 37.75
C VAL A 16 -3.22 -28.22 37.99
N VAL A 17 -2.07 -27.61 38.28
CA VAL A 17 -1.93 -26.15 38.29
C VAL A 17 -2.02 -25.70 36.83
N PHE A 18 -3.16 -25.16 36.43
CA PHE A 18 -3.25 -24.38 35.20
C PHE A 18 -2.40 -23.12 35.41
N THR A 19 -1.21 -23.09 34.82
CA THR A 19 -0.49 -21.85 34.62
C THR A 19 -1.33 -21.00 33.67
N THR A 20 -2.00 -19.98 34.20
CA THR A 20 -2.60 -18.93 33.39
C THR A 20 -1.51 -18.40 32.45
N PRO A 21 -1.77 -18.26 31.13
CA PRO A 21 -0.81 -17.58 30.28
C PRO A 21 -0.56 -16.20 30.88
N SER A 22 0.71 -15.88 31.10
CA SER A 22 1.14 -14.52 31.42
C SER A 22 0.41 -13.58 30.48
N SER A 23 -0.26 -12.55 30.99
CA SER A 23 -0.86 -11.53 30.14
C SER A 23 0.25 -10.99 29.24
N ALA A 24 0.16 -11.26 27.94
CA ALA A 24 1.02 -10.62 26.96
C ALA A 24 0.89 -9.11 27.18
N GLY A 25 2.03 -8.40 27.27
CA GLY A 25 2.00 -6.95 27.41
C GLY A 25 1.38 -6.31 26.16
N ASP A 26 0.78 -5.14 26.31
CA ASP A 26 0.31 -4.38 25.15
C ASP A 26 1.51 -3.99 24.26
N LEU A 27 1.32 -4.10 22.96
CA LEU A 27 2.34 -3.72 21.98
C LEU A 27 2.44 -2.20 21.86
N ASP A 28 3.64 -1.66 22.09
CA ASP A 28 3.94 -0.24 21.88
C ASP A 28 4.02 0.07 20.38
N CYS A 29 2.96 0.66 19.83
CA CYS A 29 2.81 0.91 18.40
C CYS A 29 1.85 2.06 18.09
N ASN A 30 1.72 2.38 16.81
CA ASN A 30 0.87 3.46 16.29
C ASN A 30 -0.66 3.21 16.35
N TYR A 31 -1.12 2.16 17.05
CA TYR A 31 -2.54 1.84 17.22
C TYR A 31 -2.86 1.46 18.66
N ASP A 32 -4.04 1.89 19.13
CA ASP A 32 -4.62 1.41 20.37
C ASP A 32 -5.24 0.02 20.19
N SER A 33 -5.05 -0.86 21.16
CA SER A 33 -5.71 -2.17 21.19
C SER A 33 -7.23 -2.00 21.28
N GLY A 34 -7.98 -2.74 20.45
CA GLY A 34 -9.43 -2.62 20.27
C GLY A 34 -9.85 -1.59 19.19
N ALA A 35 -8.91 -0.90 18.54
CA ALA A 35 -9.25 0.05 17.48
C ALA A 35 -9.98 -0.63 16.30
N THR A 36 -10.99 0.06 15.75
CA THR A 36 -11.74 -0.39 14.58
C THR A 36 -11.28 0.35 13.32
N LEU A 37 -10.84 -0.40 12.32
CA LEU A 37 -10.29 0.10 11.06
C LEU A 37 -11.18 -0.25 9.87
N ARG A 38 -11.10 0.59 8.84
CA ARG A 38 -11.96 0.53 7.64
C ARG A 38 -11.23 0.10 6.36
N HIS A 39 -9.96 -0.24 6.51
CA HIS A 39 -9.10 -0.74 5.45
C HIS A 39 -8.36 -1.99 5.95
N PRO A 40 -8.10 -2.98 5.07
CA PRO A 40 -7.59 -4.30 5.46
C PRO A 40 -6.08 -4.35 5.66
N VAL A 41 -5.30 -3.41 5.14
CA VAL A 41 -3.83 -3.48 5.14
C VAL A 41 -3.31 -2.31 5.94
N VAL A 42 -2.74 -2.60 7.09
CA VAL A 42 -2.24 -1.57 8.01
C VAL A 42 -0.72 -1.56 8.00
N LEU A 43 -0.15 -0.35 8.00
CA LEU A 43 1.25 -0.15 8.31
C LEU A 43 1.39 -0.01 9.84
N LEU A 44 1.79 -1.12 10.48
CA LEU A 44 2.07 -1.17 11.90
C LEU A 44 3.50 -0.69 12.13
N ARG A 45 3.67 0.29 13.03
CA ARG A 45 4.98 0.83 13.42
C ARG A 45 5.06 0.79 14.93
N GLY A 46 6.14 0.27 15.47
CA GLY A 46 6.27 0.15 16.91
C GLY A 46 7.67 -0.16 17.38
N THR A 47 7.75 -0.36 18.68
CA THR A 47 8.98 -0.64 19.43
C THR A 47 8.78 -1.88 20.29
N VAL A 48 9.85 -2.66 20.46
CA VAL A 48 9.87 -3.80 21.38
C VAL A 48 11.10 -3.65 22.27
N ASP A 49 10.87 -3.59 23.59
CA ASP A 49 11.93 -3.51 24.59
C ASP A 49 12.81 -4.77 24.55
N GLY A 50 14.13 -4.56 24.47
CA GLY A 50 15.09 -5.63 24.36
C GLY A 50 15.35 -6.39 25.68
N ASP A 51 14.89 -7.65 25.73
CA ASP A 51 15.82 -8.76 25.94
C ASP A 51 15.51 -9.85 24.92
N SER A 52 15.79 -9.56 23.64
CA SER A 52 15.89 -10.62 22.63
C SER A 52 17.18 -11.40 22.87
N GLY A 53 17.26 -12.09 24.00
CA GLY A 53 18.22 -13.16 24.20
C GLY A 53 18.11 -14.09 23.01
N ARG A 54 19.15 -14.09 22.16
CA ARG A 54 19.32 -14.81 20.88
C ARG A 54 19.09 -14.00 19.58
N GLY A 55 19.42 -12.71 19.51
CA GLY A 55 19.90 -12.09 18.24
C GLY A 55 19.04 -12.26 16.97
N GLN A 56 17.74 -12.53 17.10
CA GLN A 56 16.78 -12.65 16.00
C GLN A 56 15.60 -11.74 16.30
N SER A 57 15.28 -10.87 15.35
CA SER A 57 14.11 -10.01 15.42
C SER A 57 12.83 -10.87 15.46
N PRO A 58 11.85 -10.54 16.33
CA PRO A 58 10.65 -11.33 16.44
C PRO A 58 9.81 -11.25 15.16
N GLN A 59 9.10 -12.32 14.85
CA GLN A 59 8.11 -12.31 13.77
C GLN A 59 6.88 -11.52 14.22
N VAL A 60 6.31 -10.76 13.28
CA VAL A 60 4.98 -10.16 13.44
C VAL A 60 3.98 -11.18 12.88
N ARG A 61 3.01 -11.60 13.69
CA ARG A 61 2.01 -12.61 13.30
C ARG A 61 0.61 -12.07 13.45
N VAL A 62 -0.28 -12.51 12.56
CA VAL A 62 -1.73 -12.30 12.66
C VAL A 62 -2.41 -13.66 12.54
N GLY A 63 -2.97 -14.13 13.65
CA GLY A 63 -3.36 -15.53 13.77
C GLY A 63 -2.19 -16.47 13.45
N ASN A 64 -2.34 -17.30 12.41
CA ASN A 64 -1.32 -18.26 11.98
C ASN A 64 -0.40 -17.73 10.86
N SER A 65 -0.66 -16.54 10.34
CA SER A 65 0.10 -15.94 9.23
C SER A 65 1.22 -15.05 9.76
N VAL A 66 2.36 -15.06 9.07
CA VAL A 66 3.47 -14.13 9.34
C VAL A 66 3.30 -12.92 8.43
N ALA A 67 3.29 -11.73 9.02
CA ALA A 67 3.26 -10.49 8.27
C ALA A 67 4.68 -10.10 7.84
N PRO A 68 4.87 -9.55 6.63
CA PRO A 68 6.14 -8.96 6.24
C PRO A 68 6.49 -7.83 7.20
N CYS A 69 7.76 -7.77 7.59
CA CYS A 69 8.26 -6.85 8.60
C CYS A 69 9.71 -6.46 8.31
N LEU A 70 10.04 -5.20 8.57
CA LEU A 70 11.37 -4.63 8.55
C LEU A 70 11.74 -4.16 9.96
N TRP A 71 12.98 -4.46 10.38
CA TRP A 71 13.52 -4.11 11.68
C TRP A 71 14.69 -3.14 11.56
N ARG A 72 14.78 -2.18 12.49
CA ARG A 72 15.98 -1.39 12.77
C ARG A 72 16.13 -1.28 14.29
N GLU A 73 17.12 -1.97 14.84
CA GLU A 73 17.33 -2.04 16.29
C GLU A 73 16.05 -2.55 17.01
N GLN A 74 15.46 -1.75 17.90
CA GLN A 74 14.23 -2.07 18.65
C GLN A 74 12.96 -1.62 17.92
N GLN A 75 13.09 -0.96 16.77
CA GLN A 75 11.96 -0.45 15.98
C GLN A 75 11.59 -1.43 14.87
N PHE A 76 10.30 -1.50 14.56
CA PHE A 76 9.81 -2.28 13.43
C PHE A 76 8.74 -1.55 12.62
N LYS A 77 8.65 -1.92 11.35
CA LYS A 77 7.56 -1.56 10.42
C LYS A 77 7.04 -2.85 9.81
N ALA A 78 5.74 -3.11 9.92
CA ALA A 78 5.10 -4.31 9.37
C ALA A 78 3.87 -3.97 8.55
N LEU A 79 3.67 -4.69 7.45
CA LEU A 79 2.47 -4.60 6.63
C LEU A 79 1.55 -5.76 6.99
N VAL A 80 0.49 -5.46 7.70
CA VAL A 80 -0.42 -6.46 8.26
C VAL A 80 -1.73 -6.46 7.50
N ARG A 81 -2.11 -7.62 6.94
CA ARG A 81 -3.45 -7.82 6.39
C ARG A 81 -4.40 -8.33 7.49
N LEU A 82 -5.51 -7.64 7.66
CA LEU A 82 -6.59 -7.93 8.58
C LEU A 82 -7.68 -8.72 7.85
N ASN A 83 -8.21 -9.74 8.53
CA ASN A 83 -9.45 -10.42 8.18
C ASN A 83 -10.64 -9.64 8.76
N GLU A 84 -11.81 -9.75 8.16
CA GLU A 84 -13.01 -9.12 8.73
C GLU A 84 -13.27 -9.62 10.15
N GLY A 85 -13.57 -8.70 11.07
CA GLY A 85 -13.73 -8.98 12.49
C GLY A 85 -12.45 -8.72 13.29
N GLU A 86 -12.25 -9.49 14.36
CA GLU A 86 -11.13 -9.35 15.30
C GLU A 86 -9.84 -9.98 14.74
N ASN A 87 -8.73 -9.27 14.89
CA ASN A 87 -7.41 -9.69 14.49
C ASN A 87 -6.44 -9.51 15.67
N THR A 88 -5.96 -10.63 16.22
CA THR A 88 -4.90 -10.61 17.23
C THR A 88 -3.55 -10.65 16.54
N ILE A 89 -2.80 -9.56 16.70
CA ILE A 89 -1.46 -9.37 16.18
C ILE A 89 -0.48 -9.62 17.33
N SER A 90 0.56 -10.42 17.09
CA SER A 90 1.61 -10.67 18.08
C SER A 90 3.00 -10.32 17.54
N VAL A 91 3.81 -9.73 18.42
CA VAL A 91 5.22 -9.42 18.17
C VAL A 91 6.01 -9.85 19.41
N GLY A 92 6.68 -10.99 19.32
CA GLY A 92 7.30 -11.60 20.51
C GLY A 92 6.24 -12.01 21.54
N ASP A 93 6.35 -11.47 22.76
CA ASP A 93 5.41 -11.69 23.87
C ASP A 93 4.37 -10.57 24.02
N ARG A 94 4.36 -9.60 23.09
CA ARG A 94 3.43 -8.47 23.06
C ARG A 94 2.29 -8.72 22.07
N THR A 95 1.12 -8.18 22.38
CA THR A 95 -0.08 -8.32 21.54
C THR A 95 -0.79 -7.01 21.27
N LEU A 96 -1.46 -6.93 20.12
CA LEU A 96 -2.36 -5.87 19.72
C LEU A 96 -3.62 -6.51 19.13
N VAL A 97 -4.80 -6.05 19.54
CA VAL A 97 -6.07 -6.48 18.94
C VAL A 97 -6.59 -5.36 18.05
N LEU A 98 -6.88 -5.66 16.78
CA LEU A 98 -7.51 -4.73 15.84
C LEU A 98 -8.79 -5.33 15.28
N HIS A 99 -9.82 -4.50 15.11
CA HIS A 99 -11.05 -4.92 14.43
C HIS A 99 -11.08 -4.33 13.02
N TYR A 100 -11.18 -5.16 11.99
CA TYR A 100 -11.43 -4.70 10.63
C TYR A 100 -12.91 -4.84 10.29
N ARG A 101 -13.52 -3.72 9.90
CA ARG A 101 -14.87 -3.69 9.35
C ARG A 101 -14.82 -3.01 7.98
N PRO A 102 -15.15 -3.70 6.88
CA PRO A 102 -15.16 -3.11 5.54
C PRO A 102 -15.92 -1.78 5.51
N SER A 103 -15.35 -0.80 4.82
CA SER A 103 -16.00 0.49 4.62
C SER A 103 -17.27 0.34 3.76
N THR A 104 -18.35 0.93 4.25
CA THR A 104 -19.67 1.09 3.61
C THR A 104 -19.80 2.43 2.89
N ASN A 105 -18.73 3.24 2.84
CA ASN A 105 -18.73 4.48 2.09
C ASN A 105 -19.08 4.19 0.61
N PRO A 106 -20.15 4.79 0.05
CA PRO A 106 -20.51 4.55 -1.34
C PRO A 106 -19.41 5.01 -2.30
N HIS A 107 -18.62 6.02 -1.93
CA HIS A 107 -17.50 6.53 -2.70
C HIS A 107 -16.30 5.58 -2.66
N TYR A 108 -15.65 5.39 -3.80
CA TYR A 108 -14.55 4.43 -3.94
C TYR A 108 -13.60 4.77 -5.08
N VAL A 109 -12.50 4.02 -5.14
CA VAL A 109 -11.48 4.08 -6.18
C VAL A 109 -11.51 2.79 -7.00
N ARG A 110 -11.60 2.94 -8.33
CA ARG A 110 -11.45 1.88 -9.33
C ARG A 110 -10.01 1.83 -9.81
N LEU A 111 -9.48 0.63 -9.93
CA LEU A 111 -8.18 0.37 -10.53
C LEU A 111 -8.40 -0.17 -11.94
N ILE A 112 -7.80 0.48 -12.94
CA ILE A 112 -8.01 0.17 -14.35
C ILE A 112 -6.66 -0.04 -15.02
N TRP A 113 -6.45 -1.25 -15.52
CA TRP A 113 -5.44 -1.55 -16.52
C TRP A 113 -6.05 -1.35 -17.90
N MET A 114 -5.64 -0.28 -18.56
CA MET A 114 -6.22 0.16 -19.82
C MET A 114 -5.39 -0.35 -21.00
N THR A 115 -6.01 -1.13 -21.87
CA THR A 115 -5.38 -1.61 -23.11
C THR A 115 -5.83 -0.75 -24.29
N ASP A 116 -5.15 -0.89 -25.42
CA ASP A 116 -5.66 -0.39 -26.69
C ASP A 116 -6.73 -1.35 -27.25
N SER A 117 -7.15 -1.12 -28.49
CA SER A 117 -8.16 -1.92 -29.19
C SER A 117 -7.77 -3.39 -29.41
N THR A 118 -6.49 -3.73 -29.28
CA THR A 118 -6.02 -5.12 -29.45
C THR A 118 -6.25 -5.97 -28.21
N GLY A 119 -6.42 -5.34 -27.05
CA GLY A 119 -6.52 -6.04 -25.77
C GLY A 119 -5.18 -6.51 -25.19
N GLU A 120 -4.05 -6.10 -25.77
CA GLU A 120 -2.72 -6.45 -25.28
C GLU A 120 -2.48 -5.86 -23.88
N THR A 121 -2.06 -6.72 -22.93
CA THR A 121 -1.95 -6.36 -21.51
C THR A 121 -0.53 -6.25 -21.00
N ASP A 122 0.48 -6.56 -21.80
CA ASP A 122 1.87 -6.56 -21.34
C ASP A 122 2.33 -5.13 -21.04
N PHE A 123 3.18 -4.99 -20.02
CA PHE A 123 3.91 -3.77 -19.72
C PHE A 123 5.39 -3.94 -20.04
N ALA A 124 6.07 -2.81 -20.22
CA ALA A 124 7.50 -2.77 -20.49
C ALA A 124 8.31 -3.41 -19.33
N THR A 125 9.15 -4.38 -19.67
CA THR A 125 10.08 -5.03 -18.74
C THR A 125 11.52 -4.94 -19.27
N PRO A 126 12.53 -4.74 -18.41
CA PRO A 126 13.93 -4.71 -18.84
C PRO A 126 14.48 -6.07 -19.27
N ALA A 127 13.81 -7.17 -18.90
CA ALA A 127 14.10 -8.52 -19.38
C ALA A 127 12.91 -9.02 -20.21
N GLU A 128 13.16 -9.80 -21.26
CA GLU A 128 12.14 -10.36 -22.15
C GLU A 128 11.16 -11.34 -21.45
N GLN A 129 11.40 -11.72 -20.19
CA GLN A 129 10.67 -12.80 -19.49
C GLN A 129 10.29 -12.48 -18.04
N GLY A 130 10.09 -11.20 -17.70
CA GLY A 130 9.50 -10.84 -16.40
C GLY A 130 8.02 -11.29 -16.32
N PRO A 131 7.51 -11.63 -15.11
CA PRO A 131 6.08 -11.89 -14.95
C PRO A 131 5.27 -10.64 -15.36
N GLN A 132 4.21 -10.86 -16.13
CA GLN A 132 3.28 -9.82 -16.58
C GLN A 132 2.07 -9.73 -15.62
N ASP A 133 2.34 -9.79 -14.32
CA ASP A 133 1.40 -9.81 -13.19
C ASP A 133 0.90 -8.40 -12.83
N TYR A 134 0.39 -7.69 -13.85
CA TYR A 134 -0.03 -6.29 -13.72
C TYR A 134 -1.17 -6.09 -12.72
N LYS A 135 -2.06 -7.08 -12.58
CA LYS A 135 -3.19 -7.03 -11.64
C LYS A 135 -2.69 -7.05 -10.22
N GLU A 136 -1.79 -7.99 -9.92
CA GLU A 136 -1.17 -8.17 -8.61
C GLU A 136 -0.36 -6.93 -8.21
N LYS A 137 0.44 -6.40 -9.15
CA LYS A 137 1.24 -5.19 -8.95
C LYS A 137 0.38 -3.94 -8.70
N LEU A 138 -0.63 -3.69 -9.53
CA LEU A 138 -1.51 -2.53 -9.37
C LEU A 138 -2.38 -2.64 -8.10
N ALA A 139 -2.92 -3.83 -7.79
CA ALA A 139 -3.67 -4.07 -6.56
C ALA A 139 -2.79 -3.85 -5.32
N THR A 140 -1.56 -4.37 -5.31
CA THR A 140 -0.62 -4.22 -4.20
C THR A 140 -0.22 -2.76 -4.03
N ALA A 141 0.14 -2.06 -5.11
CA ALA A 141 0.46 -0.63 -5.05
C ALA A 141 -0.73 0.18 -4.49
N ALA A 142 -1.96 -0.14 -4.88
CA ALA A 142 -3.15 0.51 -4.35
C ALA A 142 -3.38 0.28 -2.86
N GLU A 143 -3.11 -0.93 -2.36
CA GLU A 143 -3.16 -1.23 -0.93
C GLU A 143 -2.05 -0.51 -0.16
N LEU A 144 -0.84 -0.37 -0.73
CA LEU A 144 0.24 0.43 -0.14
C LEU A 144 -0.12 1.92 -0.11
N MET A 145 -0.72 2.47 -1.16
CA MET A 145 -1.24 3.84 -1.19
C MET A 145 -2.33 4.07 -0.13
N GLN A 146 -3.22 3.09 0.05
CA GLN A 146 -4.27 3.11 1.06
C GLN A 146 -3.68 3.11 2.49
N ALA A 147 -2.72 2.22 2.76
CA ALA A 147 -2.04 2.09 4.04
C ALA A 147 -1.19 3.33 4.36
N PHE A 148 -0.45 3.85 3.38
CA PHE A 148 0.29 5.11 3.48
C PHE A 148 -0.65 6.23 3.91
N THR A 149 -1.75 6.43 3.18
CA THR A 149 -2.69 7.52 3.46
C THR A 149 -3.23 7.46 4.88
N ALA A 150 -3.68 6.29 5.35
CA ALA A 150 -4.17 6.12 6.72
C ALA A 150 -3.09 6.42 7.77
N ASP A 151 -1.88 5.90 7.57
CA ASP A 151 -0.74 6.09 8.48
C ASP A 151 -0.31 7.57 8.55
N ARG A 152 -0.32 8.29 7.42
CA ARG A 152 -0.02 9.74 7.40
C ARG A 152 -1.09 10.58 8.07
N MET A 153 -2.38 10.21 7.94
CA MET A 153 -3.46 10.88 8.68
C MET A 153 -3.26 10.73 10.21
N MET A 154 -2.91 9.53 10.67
CA MET A 154 -2.62 9.28 12.09
C MET A 154 -1.41 10.05 12.61
N ALA A 155 -0.34 10.15 11.82
CA ALA A 155 0.85 10.90 12.20
C ALA A 155 0.56 12.40 12.46
N LEU A 156 -0.55 12.92 11.92
CA LEU A 156 -1.04 14.28 12.13
C LEU A 156 -2.14 14.37 13.21
N GLY A 157 -2.37 13.30 13.97
CA GLY A 157 -3.36 13.23 15.05
C GLY A 157 -4.80 13.05 14.57
N LEU A 158 -5.02 12.67 13.31
CA LEU A 158 -6.34 12.37 12.78
C LEU A 158 -6.64 10.87 12.86
N PRO A 159 -7.91 10.45 12.79
CA PRO A 159 -8.24 9.04 12.64
C PRO A 159 -7.60 8.45 11.37
N PRO A 160 -7.34 7.12 11.30
CA PRO A 160 -6.73 6.43 10.15
C PRO A 160 -7.65 6.35 8.92
N GLN A 161 -8.08 7.51 8.43
CA GLN A 161 -8.95 7.68 7.29
C GLN A 161 -8.16 7.50 5.99
N THR A 162 -8.78 6.80 5.04
CA THR A 162 -8.21 6.53 3.72
C THR A 162 -9.33 6.21 2.75
N PHE A 163 -9.04 6.23 1.46
CA PHE A 163 -10.04 5.99 0.43
C PHE A 163 -10.42 4.50 0.38
N ARG A 164 -11.66 4.20 0.00
CA ARG A 164 -12.11 2.81 -0.25
C ARG A 164 -11.66 2.37 -1.64
N LEU A 165 -11.09 1.17 -1.75
CA LEU A 165 -10.90 0.47 -3.02
C LEU A 165 -12.14 -0.35 -3.37
N GLU A 166 -12.47 -0.45 -4.66
CA GLU A 166 -13.40 -1.47 -5.15
C GLU A 166 -12.88 -2.87 -4.77
N ARG A 167 -13.79 -3.75 -4.33
CA ARG A 167 -13.43 -5.07 -3.81
C ARG A 167 -14.34 -6.15 -4.34
N ASP A 168 -13.76 -7.34 -4.51
CA ASP A 168 -14.50 -8.56 -4.79
C ASP A 168 -15.13 -9.15 -3.51
N GLU A 169 -15.79 -10.30 -3.67
CA GLU A 169 -16.40 -11.07 -2.57
C GLU A 169 -15.42 -11.51 -1.48
N ASN A 170 -14.12 -11.60 -1.80
CA ASN A 170 -13.04 -11.95 -0.88
C ASN A 170 -12.36 -10.72 -0.28
N LEU A 171 -12.98 -9.54 -0.44
CA LEU A 171 -12.46 -8.25 -0.01
C LEU A 171 -11.08 -7.93 -0.60
N ARG A 172 -10.73 -8.46 -1.78
CA ARG A 172 -9.50 -8.13 -2.51
C ARG A 172 -9.75 -6.97 -3.47
N PRO A 173 -8.78 -6.07 -3.71
CA PRO A 173 -8.95 -5.01 -4.70
C PRO A 173 -9.26 -5.56 -6.09
N VAL A 174 -10.27 -4.98 -6.76
CA VAL A 174 -10.58 -5.30 -8.16
C VAL A 174 -9.70 -4.47 -9.08
N VAL A 175 -9.01 -5.13 -10.01
CA VAL A 175 -8.33 -4.48 -11.14
C VAL A 175 -9.08 -4.82 -12.42
N HIS A 176 -9.73 -3.80 -12.98
CA HIS A 176 -10.42 -3.90 -14.26
C HIS A 176 -9.42 -3.89 -15.41
N THR A 177 -9.64 -4.72 -16.41
CA THR A 177 -8.88 -4.67 -17.67
C THR A 177 -9.84 -4.23 -18.77
N TRP A 178 -9.73 -2.99 -19.22
CA TRP A 178 -10.65 -2.41 -20.19
C TRP A 178 -9.91 -1.94 -21.45
N ALA A 179 -10.44 -2.32 -22.61
CA ALA A 179 -9.91 -1.92 -23.91
C ALA A 179 -10.55 -0.61 -24.38
N GLN A 180 -9.71 0.33 -24.78
CA GLN A 180 -10.16 1.52 -25.49
C GLN A 180 -10.33 1.25 -27.00
N PRO A 181 -11.09 2.07 -27.74
CA PRO A 181 -11.46 1.76 -29.13
C PRO A 181 -10.36 1.96 -30.18
N GLN A 182 -9.34 2.80 -29.91
CA GLN A 182 -8.23 3.05 -30.85
C GLN A 182 -7.02 2.15 -30.60
N THR A 183 -6.12 2.07 -31.58
CA THR A 183 -4.83 1.39 -31.47
C THR A 183 -3.83 2.19 -30.63
N LYS A 184 -2.80 1.53 -30.10
CA LYS A 184 -1.71 2.22 -29.39
C LYS A 184 -1.04 3.33 -30.22
N ASP A 185 -0.86 3.15 -31.52
CA ASP A 185 -0.28 4.16 -32.41
C ASP A 185 -1.11 5.46 -32.46
N ALA A 186 -2.44 5.34 -32.39
CA ALA A 186 -3.32 6.51 -32.34
C ALA A 186 -3.17 7.27 -31.01
N TYR A 187 -2.98 6.55 -29.88
CA TYR A 187 -2.72 7.19 -28.59
C TYR A 187 -1.31 7.77 -28.49
N TYR A 188 -0.32 7.15 -29.12
CA TYR A 188 1.04 7.68 -29.20
C TYR A 188 1.12 9.02 -29.93
N ALA A 189 0.19 9.29 -30.84
CA ALA A 189 0.11 10.56 -31.57
C ALA A 189 -0.51 11.71 -30.75
N LEU A 190 -1.09 11.42 -29.57
CA LEU A 190 -1.69 12.44 -28.70
C LEU A 190 -0.63 13.00 -27.73
N ASP A 191 -0.69 14.31 -27.47
CA ASP A 191 0.00 14.87 -26.32
C ASP A 191 -0.65 14.43 -25.00
N SER A 192 0.06 14.65 -23.89
CA SER A 192 -0.39 14.24 -22.55
C SER A 192 -1.77 14.75 -22.16
N GLN A 193 -2.10 16.02 -22.46
CA GLN A 193 -3.38 16.62 -22.08
C GLN A 193 -4.52 16.11 -22.97
N ALA A 194 -4.28 16.03 -24.28
CA ALA A 194 -5.22 15.45 -25.23
C ALA A 194 -5.54 14.00 -24.88
N TRP A 195 -4.53 13.21 -24.54
CA TRP A 195 -4.70 11.82 -24.11
C TRP A 195 -5.48 11.70 -22.81
N TRP A 196 -5.13 12.48 -21.77
CA TRP A 196 -5.88 12.49 -20.52
C TRP A 196 -7.36 12.85 -20.73
N HIS A 197 -7.64 13.85 -21.56
CA HIS A 197 -9.01 14.24 -21.91
C HIS A 197 -9.76 13.15 -22.67
N ASP A 198 -9.09 12.44 -23.58
CA ASP A 198 -9.66 11.31 -24.31
C ASP A 198 -10.05 10.17 -23.36
N VAL A 199 -9.11 9.72 -22.52
CA VAL A 199 -9.34 8.68 -21.51
C VAL A 199 -10.48 9.05 -20.57
N ARG A 200 -10.49 10.29 -20.07
CA ARG A 200 -11.57 10.77 -19.19
C ARG A 200 -12.94 10.73 -19.88
N LYS A 201 -13.04 11.27 -21.10
CA LYS A 201 -14.30 11.26 -21.87
C LYS A 201 -14.79 9.84 -22.13
N TRP A 202 -13.87 8.93 -22.41
CA TRP A 202 -14.18 7.53 -22.61
C TRP A 202 -14.71 6.88 -21.31
N ILE A 203 -14.05 7.07 -20.16
CA ILE A 203 -14.54 6.58 -18.86
C ILE A 203 -15.91 7.16 -18.53
N ASP A 204 -16.10 8.47 -18.71
CA ASP A 204 -17.37 9.15 -18.44
C ASP A 204 -18.52 8.61 -19.30
N ARG A 205 -18.22 8.11 -20.52
CA ARG A 205 -19.21 7.59 -21.46
C ARG A 205 -19.49 6.10 -21.27
N GLU A 206 -18.45 5.27 -21.20
CA GLU A 206 -18.58 3.80 -21.18
C GLU A 206 -18.72 3.22 -19.77
N HIS A 207 -18.17 3.90 -18.76
CA HIS A 207 -18.13 3.43 -17.38
C HIS A 207 -18.60 4.50 -16.38
N PRO A 208 -19.75 5.16 -16.61
CA PRO A 208 -20.21 6.27 -15.79
C PRO A 208 -20.47 5.81 -14.35
N ASP A 209 -19.77 6.43 -13.40
CA ASP A 209 -20.04 6.27 -11.98
C ASP A 209 -19.60 7.53 -11.23
N ALA A 210 -20.57 8.27 -10.69
CA ALA A 210 -20.31 9.49 -9.93
C ALA A 210 -19.61 9.24 -8.58
N MET A 211 -19.69 8.01 -8.06
CA MET A 211 -19.08 7.61 -6.79
C MET A 211 -17.64 7.14 -6.97
N ALA A 212 -17.19 6.89 -8.20
CA ALA A 212 -15.85 6.39 -8.48
C ALA A 212 -14.84 7.52 -8.75
N LYS A 213 -13.64 7.39 -8.18
CA LYS A 213 -12.40 7.92 -8.77
C LYS A 213 -11.67 6.78 -9.46
N ASN A 214 -10.93 7.09 -10.51
CA ASN A 214 -10.30 6.09 -11.36
C ASN A 214 -8.78 6.29 -11.33
N VAL A 215 -8.06 5.22 -11.00
CA VAL A 215 -6.61 5.11 -11.25
C VAL A 215 -6.45 4.29 -12.52
N VAL A 216 -5.89 4.90 -13.56
CA VAL A 216 -5.70 4.26 -14.86
C VAL A 216 -4.22 4.12 -15.16
N LEU A 217 -3.80 2.90 -15.47
CA LEU A 217 -2.48 2.60 -16.02
C LEU A 217 -2.63 2.07 -17.44
N ALA A 218 -1.95 2.70 -18.39
CA ALA A 218 -2.02 2.31 -19.79
C ALA A 218 -1.02 1.21 -20.14
N ALA A 219 -1.51 0.01 -20.49
CA ALA A 219 -0.71 -1.17 -20.78
C ALA A 219 0.36 -0.91 -21.85
N TYR A 220 -0.02 -0.15 -22.88
CA TYR A 220 0.81 0.15 -24.05
C TYR A 220 1.85 1.26 -23.81
N THR A 221 2.11 1.72 -22.58
CA THR A 221 3.19 2.71 -22.34
C THR A 221 4.54 2.09 -22.66
N ARG A 222 5.32 2.68 -23.57
CA ARG A 222 6.65 2.19 -23.97
C ARG A 222 7.64 3.34 -24.11
N LYS A 223 8.93 3.02 -24.03
CA LYS A 223 9.99 3.93 -24.45
C LYS A 223 10.29 3.63 -25.92
N ASP A 224 10.26 4.65 -26.77
CA ASP A 224 10.63 4.52 -28.17
C ASP A 224 12.14 4.24 -28.28
N PRO A 225 12.59 3.12 -28.87
CA PRO A 225 14.01 2.81 -28.98
C PRO A 225 14.78 3.76 -29.90
N GLU A 226 14.11 4.44 -30.83
CA GLU A 226 14.77 5.36 -31.78
C GLU A 226 14.98 6.76 -31.18
N SER A 227 13.91 7.40 -30.71
CA SER A 227 13.98 8.74 -30.11
C SER A 227 14.39 8.74 -28.64
N GLY A 228 14.16 7.63 -27.92
CA GLY A 228 14.28 7.54 -26.47
C GLY A 228 13.13 8.21 -25.70
N GLU A 229 12.10 8.71 -26.40
CA GLU A 229 10.95 9.35 -25.76
C GLU A 229 9.97 8.34 -25.17
N MET A 230 9.18 8.79 -24.19
CA MET A 230 8.13 7.97 -23.61
C MET A 230 6.83 8.13 -24.40
N LEU A 231 6.32 7.02 -24.94
CA LEU A 231 5.07 6.94 -25.67
C LEU A 231 3.92 6.57 -24.73
N ALA A 232 2.77 7.25 -24.87
CA ALA A 232 1.60 7.13 -23.99
C ALA A 232 1.97 7.16 -22.50
N HIS A 233 2.87 8.06 -22.13
CA HIS A 233 3.23 8.30 -20.74
C HIS A 233 2.78 9.70 -20.33
N THR A 234 2.08 9.76 -19.21
CA THR A 234 1.75 11.01 -18.55
C THR A 234 1.58 10.73 -17.06
N ALA A 235 1.61 11.79 -16.27
CA ALA A 235 1.23 11.81 -14.87
C ALA A 235 0.27 12.98 -14.73
N LEU A 236 -1.02 12.71 -14.87
CA LEU A 236 -2.06 13.74 -14.86
C LEU A 236 -3.29 13.27 -14.08
N GLY A 237 -3.75 14.15 -13.20
CA GLY A 237 -4.84 13.90 -12.29
C GLY A 237 -5.81 15.07 -12.20
N GLY A 238 -7.08 14.77 -11.94
CA GLY A 238 -8.13 15.76 -11.78
C GLY A 238 -9.52 15.17 -12.02
N ALA A 239 -10.56 15.91 -11.62
CA ALA A 239 -11.95 15.46 -11.73
C ALA A 239 -12.14 14.04 -11.14
N ASN A 240 -12.35 13.02 -11.97
CA ASN A 240 -12.54 11.62 -11.57
C ASN A 240 -11.41 10.68 -12.03
N LEU A 241 -10.27 11.19 -12.52
CA LEU A 241 -9.22 10.40 -13.14
C LEU A 241 -7.83 10.82 -12.63
N GLY A 242 -7.05 9.84 -12.18
CA GLY A 242 -5.58 9.88 -12.18
C GLY A 242 -5.05 8.91 -13.24
N LEU A 243 -4.32 9.41 -14.23
CA LEU A 243 -3.77 8.65 -15.35
C LEU A 243 -2.26 8.60 -15.25
N PHE A 244 -1.70 7.39 -15.32
CA PHE A 244 -0.27 7.15 -15.30
C PHE A 244 0.15 6.15 -16.39
N GLY A 245 1.36 6.29 -16.93
CA GLY A 245 1.91 5.30 -17.87
C GLY A 245 2.49 4.06 -17.15
N SER A 246 2.29 2.86 -17.71
CA SER A 246 2.67 1.59 -17.05
C SER A 246 4.15 1.19 -17.16
N ALA A 247 4.99 1.94 -17.85
CA ALA A 247 6.35 1.53 -18.22
C ALA A 247 7.33 1.31 -17.04
N SER A 248 6.89 1.59 -15.81
CA SER A 248 7.66 1.38 -14.58
C SER A 248 7.08 0.30 -13.66
N VAL A 249 5.94 -0.29 -14.01
CA VAL A 249 5.21 -1.27 -13.20
C VAL A 249 6.04 -2.52 -12.91
N PHE A 250 6.98 -2.88 -13.80
CA PHE A 250 7.91 -3.98 -13.53
C PHE A 250 8.64 -3.85 -12.19
N SER A 251 8.92 -2.61 -11.75
CA SER A 251 9.59 -2.33 -10.47
C SER A 251 8.68 -2.47 -9.25
N TRP A 252 7.36 -2.52 -9.41
CA TRP A 252 6.40 -2.54 -8.30
C TRP A 252 6.32 -3.92 -7.64
N PRO A 253 6.04 -4.01 -6.33
CA PRO A 253 5.84 -5.31 -5.67
C PRO A 253 4.54 -5.96 -6.15
N SER A 254 4.54 -7.27 -6.38
CA SER A 254 3.31 -8.01 -6.74
C SER A 254 2.56 -8.60 -5.54
N SER A 255 3.13 -8.48 -4.35
CA SER A 255 2.46 -8.82 -3.09
C SER A 255 2.97 -7.97 -1.94
N LEU A 256 2.23 -7.93 -0.84
CA LEU A 256 2.68 -7.25 0.39
C LEU A 256 4.00 -7.83 0.92
N ASP A 257 4.22 -9.15 0.74
CA ASP A 257 5.43 -9.83 1.18
C ASP A 257 6.68 -9.31 0.47
N GLN A 258 6.53 -8.82 -0.76
CA GLN A 258 7.60 -8.24 -1.56
C GLN A 258 7.77 -6.74 -1.36
N ALA A 259 6.86 -6.06 -0.65
CA ALA A 259 6.87 -4.60 -0.58
C ALA A 259 8.16 -4.04 0.04
N PHE A 260 8.61 -4.58 1.18
CA PHE A 260 9.83 -4.11 1.83
C PHE A 260 11.10 -4.46 1.04
N SER A 261 11.17 -5.63 0.41
CA SER A 261 12.34 -5.99 -0.41
C SER A 261 12.40 -5.16 -1.68
N CYS A 262 11.27 -4.90 -2.33
CA CYS A 262 11.16 -3.98 -3.46
C CYS A 262 11.65 -2.57 -3.10
N PHE A 263 11.23 -2.01 -1.96
CA PHE A 263 11.70 -0.71 -1.48
C PHE A 263 13.14 -0.68 -0.96
N GLN A 264 13.85 -1.81 -0.99
CA GLN A 264 15.27 -1.92 -0.65
C GLN A 264 16.12 -2.47 -1.81
N ASP A 265 15.50 -2.79 -2.96
CA ASP A 265 16.18 -3.38 -4.10
C ASP A 265 17.02 -2.33 -4.84
N SER A 266 18.33 -2.35 -4.59
CA SER A 266 19.32 -1.48 -5.23
C SER A 266 19.81 -1.99 -6.59
N SER A 267 19.15 -2.99 -7.19
CA SER A 267 19.50 -3.47 -8.52
C SER A 267 19.29 -2.38 -9.56
N ALA A 268 20.30 -2.17 -10.41
CA ALA A 268 20.17 -1.33 -11.57
C ALA A 268 19.33 -2.01 -12.66
N TYR A 269 18.70 -1.21 -13.51
CA TYR A 269 17.96 -1.68 -14.68
C TYR A 269 18.40 -0.91 -15.93
N ALA A 270 18.06 -1.43 -17.11
CA ALA A 270 18.46 -0.85 -18.39
C ALA A 270 17.70 0.46 -18.69
N THR A 271 18.13 1.58 -18.09
CA THR A 271 17.50 2.91 -18.22
C THR A 271 17.43 3.45 -19.65
N THR A 272 18.22 2.89 -20.57
CA THR A 272 18.15 3.19 -22.00
C THR A 272 16.95 2.52 -22.68
N ALA A 273 16.57 1.31 -22.28
CA ALA A 273 15.52 0.51 -22.90
C ALA A 273 14.12 0.73 -22.30
N ILE A 274 14.05 1.19 -21.05
CA ILE A 274 12.79 1.36 -20.30
C ILE A 274 12.73 2.70 -19.58
N HIS A 275 11.53 3.05 -19.11
CA HIS A 275 11.27 4.31 -18.42
C HIS A 275 12.13 4.44 -17.15
N ASN A 276 12.76 5.62 -16.98
CA ASN A 276 13.54 5.95 -15.79
C ASN A 276 12.98 7.23 -15.13
N ASP A 277 11.85 7.10 -14.47
CA ASP A 277 11.33 8.12 -13.54
C ASP A 277 11.68 7.75 -12.11
N SER A 278 12.97 7.78 -11.81
CA SER A 278 13.49 7.45 -10.48
C SER A 278 14.18 8.63 -9.81
N ASN A 279 13.97 9.86 -10.27
CA ASN A 279 14.62 11.06 -9.74
C ASN A 279 16.15 10.90 -9.56
N GLY A 280 16.83 10.39 -10.60
CA GLY A 280 18.28 10.18 -10.64
C GLY A 280 18.81 9.01 -9.82
N ARG A 281 17.96 8.12 -9.30
CA ARG A 281 18.39 6.95 -8.50
C ARG A 281 18.76 5.74 -9.35
N SER A 282 18.09 5.55 -10.49
CA SER A 282 18.32 4.50 -11.50
C SER A 282 18.37 3.06 -10.96
N VAL A 283 17.62 2.77 -9.89
CA VAL A 283 17.52 1.46 -9.23
C VAL A 283 16.07 1.12 -8.92
N ILE A 284 15.76 -0.17 -8.75
CA ILE A 284 14.39 -0.69 -8.60
C ILE A 284 13.62 0.04 -7.49
N TRP A 285 14.17 0.14 -6.28
CA TRP A 285 13.49 0.79 -5.17
C TRP A 285 13.14 2.26 -5.47
N GLY A 286 14.04 2.97 -6.16
CA GLY A 286 13.88 4.37 -6.49
C GLY A 286 12.79 4.60 -7.53
N LEU A 287 12.72 3.72 -8.53
CA LEU A 287 11.66 3.76 -9.55
C LEU A 287 10.31 3.38 -8.94
N ALA A 288 10.25 2.32 -8.13
CA ALA A 288 9.02 1.88 -7.46
C ALA A 288 8.47 2.96 -6.52
N SER A 289 9.33 3.57 -5.69
CA SER A 289 8.95 4.68 -4.81
C SER A 289 8.31 5.83 -5.57
N THR A 290 9.02 6.34 -6.58
CA THR A 290 8.57 7.51 -7.37
C THR A 290 7.25 7.23 -8.05
N THR A 291 7.12 6.10 -8.72
CA THR A 291 5.99 5.86 -9.63
C THR A 291 4.73 5.39 -8.90
N ILE A 292 4.87 4.66 -7.77
CA ILE A 292 3.72 4.42 -6.87
C ILE A 292 3.29 5.72 -6.21
N GLY A 293 4.24 6.52 -5.72
CA GLY A 293 3.94 7.82 -5.12
C GLY A 293 3.29 8.79 -6.11
N ALA A 294 3.77 8.85 -7.36
CA ALA A 294 3.22 9.70 -8.41
C ALA A 294 1.81 9.24 -8.80
N THR A 295 1.55 7.93 -8.82
CA THR A 295 0.19 7.41 -8.98
C THR A 295 -0.74 7.90 -7.85
N LEU A 296 -0.25 7.95 -6.61
CA LEU A 296 -1.00 8.54 -5.48
C LEU A 296 -1.19 10.05 -5.63
N HIS A 297 -0.19 10.77 -6.16
CA HIS A 297 -0.27 12.19 -6.46
C HIS A 297 -1.41 12.48 -7.45
N GLU A 298 -1.48 11.74 -8.56
CA GLU A 298 -2.54 11.92 -9.55
C GLU A 298 -3.93 11.52 -9.02
N LEU A 299 -4.01 10.44 -8.23
CA LEU A 299 -5.24 10.09 -7.52
C LEU A 299 -5.67 11.20 -6.55
N SER A 300 -4.70 11.85 -5.90
CA SER A 300 -4.97 12.93 -4.94
C SER A 300 -5.49 14.20 -5.64
N HIS A 301 -5.02 14.51 -6.84
CA HIS A 301 -5.68 15.51 -7.69
C HIS A 301 -7.14 15.13 -8.03
N ALA A 302 -7.45 13.86 -8.24
CA ALA A 302 -8.83 13.41 -8.43
C ALA A 302 -9.69 13.55 -7.15
N PHE A 303 -9.07 13.58 -5.96
CA PHE A 303 -9.73 13.99 -4.71
C PHE A 303 -9.83 15.51 -4.52
N GLY A 304 -9.31 16.29 -5.47
CA GLY A 304 -9.40 17.76 -5.49
C GLY A 304 -8.22 18.47 -4.82
N LEU A 305 -7.15 17.75 -4.46
CA LEU A 305 -5.97 18.38 -3.86
C LEU A 305 -5.20 19.17 -4.92
N PRO A 306 -4.79 20.42 -4.66
CA PRO A 306 -3.84 21.14 -5.50
C PRO A 306 -2.39 20.74 -5.17
N HIS A 307 -1.43 21.23 -5.94
CA HIS A 307 -0.04 21.28 -5.48
C HIS A 307 0.09 22.19 -4.26
N CYS A 308 1.16 22.01 -3.48
CA CYS A 308 1.50 22.87 -2.34
C CYS A 308 2.99 23.24 -2.38
N GLU A 309 3.51 23.90 -1.34
CA GLU A 309 4.92 24.32 -1.28
C GLU A 309 5.83 23.36 -0.48
N ASP A 310 5.24 22.41 0.25
CA ASP A 310 5.99 21.46 1.07
C ASP A 310 6.60 20.36 0.21
N ASN A 311 7.93 20.33 0.10
CA ASN A 311 8.68 19.40 -0.74
C ASN A 311 8.57 17.92 -0.35
N LEU A 312 8.12 17.60 0.86
CA LEU A 312 7.88 16.22 1.33
C LEU A 312 6.41 15.83 1.25
N CYS A 313 5.53 16.76 0.84
CA CYS A 313 4.14 16.45 0.55
C CYS A 313 4.02 15.59 -0.72
N ILE A 314 3.14 14.59 -0.71
CA ILE A 314 2.79 13.80 -1.89
C ILE A 314 2.35 14.70 -3.04
N MET A 315 1.72 15.84 -2.76
CA MET A 315 1.28 16.82 -3.77
C MET A 315 2.42 17.69 -4.35
N THR A 316 3.68 17.38 -4.05
CA THR A 316 4.88 18.00 -4.66
C THR A 316 5.90 16.90 -4.95
N ARG A 317 7.17 17.01 -4.53
CA ARG A 317 8.21 15.99 -4.69
C ARG A 317 8.19 14.91 -3.60
N GLY A 318 7.29 14.98 -2.62
CA GLY A 318 7.18 13.95 -1.58
C GLY A 318 6.89 12.56 -2.13
N PHE A 319 6.23 12.46 -3.30
CA PHE A 319 6.03 11.18 -3.97
C PHE A 319 7.33 10.44 -4.31
N ASP A 320 8.45 11.14 -4.49
CA ASP A 320 9.75 10.51 -4.72
C ASP A 320 10.16 9.64 -3.52
N TYR A 321 9.71 10.02 -2.33
CA TYR A 321 10.09 9.46 -1.04
C TYR A 321 8.98 8.57 -0.43
N PHE A 322 8.05 8.07 -1.25
CA PHE A 322 6.98 7.17 -0.83
C PHE A 322 7.51 5.95 -0.05
N ASN A 323 8.64 5.38 -0.47
CA ASN A 323 9.31 4.26 0.21
C ASN A 323 9.59 4.54 1.69
N ARG A 324 9.82 5.81 2.07
CA ARG A 324 10.28 6.16 3.42
C ARG A 324 9.22 5.91 4.50
N ALA A 325 7.95 5.86 4.12
CA ALA A 325 6.92 5.37 5.05
C ALA A 325 7.18 3.91 5.44
N PHE A 326 7.68 3.09 4.53
CA PHE A 326 7.84 1.65 4.71
C PHE A 326 9.26 1.23 5.14
N THR A 327 10.29 2.01 4.83
CA THR A 327 11.68 1.67 5.18
C THR A 327 12.23 2.54 6.32
N PHE A 328 13.48 2.29 6.74
CA PHE A 328 14.21 3.14 7.69
C PHE A 328 15.43 3.86 7.10
N ALA A 329 15.74 3.53 5.85
CA ALA A 329 16.82 4.12 5.08
C ALA A 329 16.48 4.02 3.60
N ASP A 330 17.00 4.96 2.81
CA ASP A 330 17.08 4.81 1.37
C ASP A 330 18.24 3.86 1.07
N ALA A 331 17.97 2.79 0.33
CA ALA A 331 19.01 1.86 -0.11
C ALA A 331 19.98 2.54 -1.09
N PRO A 332 21.20 1.98 -1.31
CA PRO A 332 22.13 2.51 -2.30
C PRO A 332 21.50 2.75 -3.68
N SER A 333 21.96 3.77 -4.38
CA SER A 333 21.49 4.19 -5.70
C SER A 333 22.59 4.93 -6.47
N ASP A 334 22.31 5.36 -7.70
CA ASP A 334 23.24 6.20 -8.46
C ASP A 334 23.46 7.57 -7.83
N ARG A 335 22.42 8.13 -7.21
CA ARG A 335 22.47 9.42 -6.50
C ARG A 335 23.26 9.34 -5.20
N ASN A 336 23.15 8.23 -4.47
CA ASN A 336 23.91 7.99 -3.24
C ASN A 336 24.39 6.55 -3.17
N ARG A 337 25.71 6.35 -3.21
CA ARG A 337 26.36 5.04 -3.23
C ARG A 337 26.28 4.30 -1.90
N ASN A 338 25.93 4.99 -0.80
CA ASN A 338 25.74 4.41 0.51
C ASN A 338 24.26 4.46 0.91
N ALA A 339 23.83 3.53 1.76
CA ALA A 339 22.51 3.60 2.37
C ALA A 339 22.40 4.88 3.21
N LEU A 340 21.27 5.58 3.11
CA LEU A 340 21.03 6.83 3.81
C LEU A 340 19.85 6.66 4.78
N ALA A 341 20.17 6.51 6.06
CA ALA A 341 19.14 6.60 7.11
C ALA A 341 18.47 7.97 7.07
N PHE A 342 17.19 7.99 7.38
CA PHE A 342 16.41 9.22 7.48
C PHE A 342 15.64 9.26 8.80
N GLU A 343 15.33 10.48 9.21
CA GLU A 343 14.52 10.77 10.38
C GLU A 343 13.02 10.80 10.03
N PRO A 344 12.11 10.62 11.02
CA PRO A 344 10.68 10.62 10.77
C PRO A 344 10.15 11.86 10.03
N HIS A 345 10.71 13.04 10.29
CA HIS A 345 10.33 14.30 9.62
C HIS A 345 10.73 14.35 8.13
N GLN A 346 11.54 13.40 7.66
CA GLN A 346 11.96 13.26 6.26
C GLN A 346 11.13 12.22 5.49
N GLU A 347 10.12 11.62 6.13
CA GLU A 347 9.17 10.75 5.45
C GLU A 347 8.17 11.58 4.61
N ALA A 348 7.78 11.04 3.46
CA ALA A 348 6.71 11.61 2.67
C ALA A 348 5.40 11.67 3.47
N HIS A 349 4.57 12.67 3.22
CA HIS A 349 3.30 12.86 3.92
C HIS A 349 2.29 13.68 3.10
N PHE A 350 1.12 13.98 3.66
CA PHE A 350 0.22 15.01 3.13
C PHE A 350 0.38 16.27 3.98
N GLY A 351 0.71 17.41 3.36
CA GLY A 351 0.81 18.69 4.07
C GLY A 351 -0.50 19.07 4.77
N ALA A 352 -0.45 19.95 5.76
CA ALA A 352 -1.60 20.24 6.65
C ALA A 352 -2.89 20.64 5.89
N GLU A 353 -2.78 21.46 4.84
CA GLU A 353 -3.91 21.87 4.00
C GLU A 353 -4.49 20.68 3.21
N CYS A 354 -3.62 19.88 2.59
CA CYS A 354 -4.01 18.66 1.87
C CYS A 354 -4.73 17.68 2.81
N THR A 355 -4.18 17.46 3.99
CA THR A 355 -4.74 16.60 5.04
C THR A 355 -6.13 17.07 5.47
N THR A 356 -6.31 18.37 5.69
CA THR A 356 -7.61 18.95 6.06
C THR A 356 -8.65 18.72 4.97
N GLN A 357 -8.28 18.91 3.71
CA GLN A 357 -9.16 18.70 2.56
C GLN A 357 -9.49 17.20 2.37
N LEU A 358 -8.52 16.31 2.56
CA LEU A 358 -8.72 14.87 2.52
C LEU A 358 -9.68 14.40 3.61
N ALA A 359 -9.55 14.90 4.85
CA ALA A 359 -10.40 14.48 5.98
C ALA A 359 -11.89 14.77 5.75
N VAL A 360 -12.22 15.80 4.97
CA VAL A 360 -13.61 16.15 4.62
C VAL A 360 -14.05 15.63 3.26
N SER A 361 -13.14 15.02 2.48
CA SER A 361 -13.45 14.47 1.16
C SER A 361 -14.52 13.38 1.25
N PRO A 362 -15.55 13.36 0.38
CA PRO A 362 -16.53 12.27 0.35
C PRO A 362 -15.91 10.87 0.21
N TRP A 363 -14.73 10.77 -0.41
CA TRP A 363 -14.02 9.51 -0.64
C TRP A 363 -13.22 9.01 0.56
N LEU A 364 -12.90 9.86 1.53
CA LEU A 364 -12.05 9.51 2.68
C LEU A 364 -12.73 9.73 4.04
N ARG A 365 -13.77 10.58 4.09
CA ARG A 365 -14.48 10.90 5.33
C ARG A 365 -14.91 9.63 6.05
N ALA A 366 -14.76 9.64 7.37
CA ALA A 366 -15.28 8.56 8.20
C ALA A 366 -16.80 8.39 8.01
N GLU A 367 -17.26 7.15 8.11
CA GLU A 367 -18.67 6.85 8.24
C GLU A 367 -19.24 7.60 9.44
N GLN A 368 -20.32 8.35 9.24
CA GLN A 368 -21.10 8.86 10.35
C GLN A 368 -21.69 7.65 11.08
N SER A 369 -21.53 7.59 12.41
CA SER A 369 -22.29 6.63 13.20
C SER A 369 -23.77 6.76 12.82
N PRO A 370 -24.52 5.65 12.67
CA PRO A 370 -25.95 5.75 12.43
C PRO A 370 -26.55 6.66 13.52
N PRO A 371 -27.50 7.54 13.17
CA PRO A 371 -28.14 8.39 14.16
C PRO A 371 -28.65 7.47 15.27
N THR A 372 -28.21 7.72 16.50
CA THR A 372 -28.74 7.02 17.66
C THR A 372 -30.25 7.23 17.64
N SER A 373 -31.00 6.15 17.41
CA SER A 373 -32.45 6.16 17.53
C SER A 373 -32.75 6.65 18.94
N ARG A 374 -33.27 7.88 19.03
CA ARG A 374 -33.81 8.42 20.28
C ARG A 374 -35.12 7.74 20.62
#